data_AF-A0A6V7W6A4-F1
#
_entry.id   AF-A0A6V7W6A4-F1
#
_cell.length_a   1.000
_cell.length_b   1.000
_cell.length_c   1.000
_cell.angle_alpha   90.00
_cell.angle_beta   90.00
_cell.angle_gamma   90.00
#
_symmetry.space_group_name_H-M   'P 1'
#
loop_
_entity.id
_entity.type
_entity.pdbx_description
1 polymer ?
#
loop_
_entity_poly.entity_id
_entity_poly.type
_entity_poly.pdbx_seq_one_letter_code
_entity_poly.pdbx_strand_id
1 'polypeptide(L)'
;MKEEGLDTKNNRKIPGNPRSPTHPPSKDHFIYNSQFGFLNGSTLNLLILKIVLLYFDSSQLYLLQKFLETFTEWDWRFPVKLEELTQKSQSWNEESEINFRKNQYLSKYINYSNEERIRLEKHTNPIMVVLTLGYPEQNCSYNVNYSTRKIILKEFENGHSSGIAT
;
A
#
# COMPACT_ATOMS: atom_id res chain seq x y z
N MET A 1 12.88 -67.28 22.63
CA MET A 1 12.57 -67.13 21.19
C MET A 1 12.99 -65.73 20.78
N LYS A 2 13.85 -65.64 19.77
CA LYS A 2 14.25 -64.40 19.09
C LYS A 2 13.18 -64.01 18.05
N GLU A 3 13.44 -62.87 17.41
CA GLU A 3 12.73 -62.15 16.32
C GLU A 3 11.86 -61.01 16.85
N GLU A 4 12.39 -59.78 16.93
CA GLU A 4 12.75 -58.83 15.85
C GLU A 4 11.55 -58.25 15.10
N GLY A 5 11.36 -56.93 15.25
CA GLY A 5 10.45 -56.09 14.49
C GLY A 5 10.90 -54.64 14.63
N LEU A 6 11.48 -54.13 13.53
CA LEU A 6 12.16 -52.85 13.31
C LEU A 6 11.43 -51.59 13.83
N ASP A 7 12.18 -50.71 14.52
CA ASP A 7 12.69 -49.38 14.09
C ASP A 7 11.64 -48.36 13.58
N THR A 8 11.30 -47.41 14.45
CA THR A 8 10.97 -46.04 14.03
C THR A 8 11.80 -45.02 14.83
N LYS A 9 13.03 -44.82 14.35
CA LYS A 9 13.82 -43.59 14.32
C LYS A 9 13.22 -42.34 15.00
N ASN A 10 14.10 -41.72 15.80
CA ASN A 10 14.21 -40.29 16.09
C ASN A 10 13.10 -39.64 16.93
N ASN A 11 13.14 -39.89 18.24
CA ASN A 11 12.55 -39.00 19.22
C ASN A 11 13.62 -38.03 19.76
N ARG A 12 14.10 -37.10 18.90
CA ARG A 12 14.89 -35.95 19.36
C ARG A 12 13.92 -34.81 19.68
N LYS A 13 13.76 -34.51 20.97
CA LYS A 13 13.20 -33.23 21.43
C LYS A 13 14.05 -32.10 20.84
N ILE A 14 13.48 -31.34 19.91
CA ILE A 14 14.07 -30.09 19.44
C ILE A 14 14.02 -29.13 20.65
N PRO A 15 15.14 -28.57 21.13
CA PRO A 15 15.07 -27.57 22.18
C PRO A 15 14.34 -26.36 21.60
N GLY A 16 13.16 -26.06 22.16
CA GLY A 16 12.43 -24.84 21.85
C GLY A 16 13.35 -23.67 22.10
N ASN A 17 13.68 -22.93 21.04
CA ASN A 17 14.45 -21.71 21.15
C ASN A 17 13.64 -20.74 22.02
N PRO A 18 14.11 -20.36 23.23
CA PRO A 18 13.47 -19.30 23.97
C PRO A 18 13.70 -18.04 23.16
N ARG A 19 12.67 -17.57 22.42
CA ARG A 19 12.72 -16.25 21.80
C ARG A 19 13.02 -15.27 22.92
N SER A 20 14.26 -14.77 22.96
CA SER A 20 14.66 -13.72 23.86
C SER A 20 13.79 -12.49 23.57
N PRO A 21 13.24 -11.81 24.58
CA PRO A 21 12.56 -10.55 24.38
C PRO A 21 13.64 -9.47 24.26
N THR A 22 14.34 -9.42 23.12
CA THR A 22 15.48 -8.51 22.94
C THR A 22 15.43 -7.82 21.58
N HIS A 23 14.29 -7.21 21.28
CA HIS A 23 14.29 -5.94 20.57
C HIS A 23 13.21 -5.07 21.24
N PRO A 24 13.49 -3.81 21.63
CA PRO A 24 12.39 -2.85 21.73
C PRO A 24 11.63 -2.91 20.39
N PRO A 25 10.32 -2.64 20.33
CA PRO A 25 9.69 -2.47 19.01
C PRO A 25 10.48 -1.34 18.33
N SER A 26 11.39 -1.71 17.43
CA SER A 26 11.97 -0.77 16.50
C SER A 26 10.77 -0.08 15.90
N LYS A 27 10.77 1.25 15.97
CA LYS A 27 9.73 2.07 15.36
C LYS A 27 9.90 1.94 13.85
N ASP A 28 9.68 0.74 13.33
CA ASP A 28 9.84 0.42 11.94
C ASP A 28 8.61 1.01 11.29
N HIS A 29 8.82 2.16 10.65
CA HIS A 29 7.84 2.95 9.92
C HIS A 29 7.39 2.15 8.68
N PHE A 30 6.63 1.08 8.92
CA PHE A 30 6.34 0.05 7.91
C PHE A 30 5.17 0.48 7.03
N ILE A 31 5.50 1.19 5.95
CA ILE A 31 4.54 1.65 4.93
C ILE A 31 4.73 0.96 3.56
N TYR A 32 5.52 -0.12 3.52
CA TYR A 32 5.87 -0.84 2.29
C TYR A 32 5.48 -2.31 2.38
N ASN A 33 4.37 -2.69 1.73
CA ASN A 33 3.97 -4.07 1.42
C ASN A 33 2.60 -4.08 0.72
N SER A 34 2.58 -4.34 -0.59
CA SER A 34 1.32 -4.34 -1.35
C SER A 34 0.29 -5.36 -0.86
N GLN A 35 0.74 -6.53 -0.38
CA GLN A 35 -0.13 -7.62 0.06
C GLN A 35 -0.93 -7.24 1.30
N PHE A 36 -0.38 -6.37 2.15
CA PHE A 36 -1.06 -5.85 3.35
C PHE A 36 -1.78 -4.52 3.10
N GLY A 37 -1.86 -4.05 1.85
CA GLY A 37 -2.51 -2.78 1.51
C GLY A 37 -1.66 -1.55 1.78
N PHE A 38 -0.35 -1.70 1.85
CA PHE A 38 0.61 -0.59 1.91
C PHE A 38 1.19 -0.28 0.53
N LEU A 39 2.06 0.73 0.45
CA LEU A 39 2.68 1.15 -0.81
C LEU A 39 3.58 0.05 -1.37
N ASN A 40 3.75 0.05 -2.69
CA ASN A 40 4.66 -0.84 -3.39
C ASN A 40 5.75 -0.02 -4.12
N GLY A 41 6.72 -0.71 -4.73
CA GLY A 41 7.82 -0.04 -5.44
C GLY A 41 7.32 0.85 -6.58
N SER A 42 6.34 0.39 -7.36
CA SER A 42 5.79 1.15 -8.48
C SER A 42 5.07 2.42 -8.01
N THR A 43 4.24 2.34 -6.98
CA THR A 43 3.54 3.48 -6.38
C THR A 43 4.53 4.52 -5.86
N LEU A 44 5.53 4.10 -5.09
CA LEU A 44 6.56 5.03 -4.59
C LEU A 44 7.34 5.68 -5.73
N ASN A 45 7.74 4.91 -6.74
CA ASN A 45 8.45 5.45 -7.91
C ASN A 45 7.60 6.49 -8.67
N LEU A 46 6.30 6.26 -8.84
CA LEU A 46 5.39 7.20 -9.51
C LEU A 46 5.20 8.48 -8.69
N LEU A 47 5.06 8.35 -7.36
CA LEU A 47 4.97 9.50 -6.46
C LEU A 47 6.26 10.32 -6.48
N ILE A 48 7.42 9.66 -6.38
CA ILE A 48 8.73 10.33 -6.47
C ILE A 48 8.90 10.98 -7.84
N LEU A 49 8.56 10.29 -8.93
CA LEU A 49 8.67 10.85 -10.27
C LEU A 49 7.81 12.09 -10.44
N LYS A 50 6.60 12.14 -9.86
CA LYS A 50 5.77 13.36 -9.86
C LYS A 50 6.53 14.54 -9.28
N ILE A 51 7.23 14.33 -8.17
CA ILE A 51 8.03 15.36 -7.50
C ILE A 51 9.26 15.72 -8.33
N VAL A 52 9.97 14.73 -8.87
CA VAL A 52 11.12 14.97 -9.75
C VAL A 52 10.73 15.77 -10.98
N LEU A 53 9.58 15.49 -11.61
CA LEU A 53 9.11 16.27 -12.77
C LEU A 53 8.74 17.71 -12.38
N LEU A 54 8.16 17.93 -11.18
CA LEU A 54 7.84 19.27 -10.69
C LEU A 54 9.07 20.08 -10.27
N TYR A 55 10.14 19.42 -9.82
CA TYR A 55 11.33 20.01 -9.22
C TYR A 55 12.63 19.48 -9.85
N PHE A 56 12.67 19.37 -11.17
CA PHE A 56 13.71 18.64 -11.93
C PHE A 56 15.16 19.06 -11.61
N ASP A 57 15.41 20.33 -11.30
CA ASP A 57 16.75 20.88 -11.06
C ASP A 57 17.15 20.95 -9.58
N SER A 58 16.50 20.16 -8.72
CA SER A 58 16.68 20.27 -7.27
C SER A 58 17.59 19.19 -6.68
N SER A 59 18.17 19.50 -5.51
CA SER A 59 18.97 18.53 -4.76
C SER A 59 18.11 17.38 -4.22
N GLN A 60 18.71 16.21 -4.01
CA GLN A 60 18.01 15.02 -3.53
C GLN A 60 17.31 15.25 -2.18
N LEU A 61 17.93 16.02 -1.28
CA LEU A 61 17.35 16.37 0.02
C LEU A 61 16.12 17.27 -0.15
N TYR A 62 16.19 18.25 -1.05
CA TYR A 62 15.07 19.11 -1.36
C TYR A 62 13.91 18.32 -1.98
N LEU A 63 14.19 17.39 -2.89
CA LEU A 63 13.19 16.49 -3.47
C LEU A 63 12.50 15.64 -2.41
N LEU A 64 13.25 15.11 -1.44
CA LEU A 64 12.67 14.33 -0.33
C LEU A 64 11.79 15.20 0.56
N GLN A 65 12.26 16.41 0.92
CA GLN A 65 11.48 17.36 1.69
C GLN A 65 10.17 17.71 0.97
N LYS A 66 10.25 18.02 -0.33
CA LYS A 66 9.07 18.31 -1.16
C LYS A 66 8.15 17.13 -1.37
N PHE A 67 8.67 15.92 -1.45
CA PHE A 67 7.86 14.71 -1.47
C PHE A 67 7.00 14.60 -0.20
N LEU A 68 7.62 14.75 0.97
CA LEU A 68 6.92 14.64 2.25
C LEU A 68 5.90 15.77 2.44
N GLU A 69 6.27 17.01 2.12
CA GLU A 69 5.38 18.18 2.17
C GLU A 69 4.16 17.97 1.26
N THR A 70 4.42 17.67 -0.03
CA THR A 70 3.37 17.53 -1.05
C THR A 70 2.39 16.43 -0.70
N PHE A 71 2.85 15.23 -0.34
CA PHE A 71 1.96 14.08 -0.10
C PHE A 71 1.32 14.06 1.30
N THR A 72 1.82 14.88 2.22
CA THR A 72 1.11 15.16 3.49
C THR A 72 -0.10 16.06 3.24
N GLU A 73 0.05 17.10 2.42
CA GLU A 73 -1.02 18.06 2.11
C GLU A 73 -1.89 17.67 0.90
N TRP A 74 -1.50 16.62 0.18
CA TRP A 74 -2.19 16.21 -1.05
C TRP A 74 -3.67 15.90 -0.83
N ASP A 75 -4.53 16.50 -1.65
CA ASP A 75 -5.94 16.16 -1.67
C ASP A 75 -6.16 14.85 -2.45
N TRP A 76 -6.18 13.75 -1.71
CA TRP A 76 -6.37 12.39 -2.23
C TRP A 76 -7.74 12.12 -2.89
N ARG A 77 -8.64 13.13 -2.96
CA ARG A 77 -9.79 13.09 -3.87
C ARG A 77 -9.34 13.13 -5.34
N PHE A 78 -8.16 13.69 -5.62
CA PHE A 78 -7.59 13.75 -6.94
C PHE A 78 -6.50 12.69 -7.11
N PRO A 79 -6.54 11.89 -8.20
CA PRO A 79 -5.53 10.89 -8.47
C PRO A 79 -4.20 11.55 -8.81
N VAL A 80 -3.09 10.93 -8.36
CA VAL A 80 -1.76 11.35 -8.78
C VAL A 80 -1.54 10.91 -10.22
N LYS A 81 -1.58 11.88 -11.14
CA LYS A 81 -1.36 11.71 -12.58
C LYS A 81 -0.11 12.41 -13.05
N LEU A 82 0.54 11.80 -14.03
CA LEU A 82 1.74 12.30 -14.68
C LEU A 82 1.36 12.75 -16.10
N GLU A 83 0.73 13.92 -16.19
CA GLU A 83 0.04 14.43 -17.39
C GLU A 83 0.95 14.63 -18.61
N GLU A 84 2.25 14.86 -18.42
CA GLU A 84 3.20 15.11 -19.51
C GLU A 84 3.45 13.88 -20.40
N LEU A 85 3.07 12.68 -19.96
CA LEU A 85 3.43 11.43 -20.63
C LEU A 85 2.22 10.60 -21.11
N THR A 86 0.98 11.01 -20.80
CA THR A 86 -0.22 10.22 -21.14
C THR A 86 -0.90 10.72 -22.44
N GLN A 87 -1.17 9.80 -23.37
CA GLN A 87 -2.07 10.07 -24.51
C GLN A 87 -3.54 10.13 -24.03
N LYS A 88 -4.25 11.20 -24.39
CA LYS A 88 -5.64 11.49 -23.95
C LYS A 88 -6.69 10.42 -24.32
N SER A 89 -6.35 9.46 -25.19
CA SER A 89 -7.33 8.61 -25.85
C SER A 89 -7.94 7.50 -24.98
N GLN A 90 -7.41 7.21 -23.79
CA GLN A 90 -8.06 6.32 -22.82
C GLN A 90 -7.45 6.46 -21.42
N SER A 91 -7.96 7.44 -20.68
CA SER A 91 -7.60 7.69 -19.29
C SER A 91 -8.31 6.74 -18.33
N TRP A 92 -7.69 6.52 -17.17
CA TRP A 92 -8.32 5.83 -16.06
C TRP A 92 -9.67 6.48 -15.70
N ASN A 93 -10.69 5.65 -15.50
CA ASN A 93 -12.04 6.06 -15.11
C ASN A 93 -12.39 5.48 -13.73
N GLU A 94 -12.73 6.36 -12.80
CA GLU A 94 -13.09 6.00 -11.43
C GLU A 94 -14.32 5.10 -11.36
N GLU A 95 -15.35 5.38 -12.16
CA GLU A 95 -16.59 4.61 -12.17
C GLU A 95 -16.38 3.19 -12.69
N SER A 96 -15.49 3.01 -13.67
CA SER A 96 -15.16 1.66 -14.16
C SER A 96 -14.36 0.86 -13.13
N GLU A 97 -13.43 1.48 -12.40
CA GLU A 97 -12.73 0.82 -11.28
C GLU A 97 -13.69 0.45 -10.15
N ILE A 98 -14.58 1.37 -9.75
CA ILE A 98 -15.60 1.12 -8.73
C ILE A 98 -16.50 -0.05 -9.13
N ASN A 99 -16.99 -0.07 -10.38
CA ASN A 99 -17.83 -1.15 -10.88
C ASN A 99 -17.07 -2.48 -10.93
N PHE A 100 -15.81 -2.48 -11.38
CA PHE A 100 -14.96 -3.66 -11.37
C PHE A 100 -14.78 -4.22 -9.94
N ARG A 101 -14.50 -3.33 -8.97
CA ARG A 101 -14.41 -3.70 -7.55
C ARG A 101 -15.73 -4.31 -7.10
N LYS A 102 -16.87 -3.62 -7.26
CA LYS A 102 -18.21 -4.12 -6.87
C LYS A 102 -18.47 -5.54 -7.39
N ASN A 103 -18.16 -5.78 -8.65
CA ASN A 103 -18.37 -7.07 -9.29
C ASN A 103 -17.57 -8.21 -8.64
N GLN A 104 -16.41 -7.94 -8.02
CA GLN A 104 -15.63 -8.98 -7.34
C GLN A 104 -16.31 -9.56 -6.10
N TYR A 105 -17.17 -8.79 -5.44
CA TYR A 105 -17.90 -9.24 -4.25
C TYR A 105 -19.41 -9.33 -4.47
N LEU A 106 -19.94 -8.90 -5.64
CA LEU A 106 -21.37 -8.91 -5.99
C LEU A 106 -22.05 -10.26 -5.71
N SER A 107 -21.41 -11.37 -6.09
CA SER A 107 -21.92 -12.72 -5.84
C SER A 107 -22.08 -13.08 -4.35
N LYS A 108 -21.33 -12.41 -3.46
CA LYS A 108 -21.42 -12.59 -2.00
C LYS A 108 -22.53 -11.74 -1.37
N TYR A 109 -23.01 -10.68 -2.02
CA TYR A 109 -24.03 -9.76 -1.47
C TYR A 109 -25.41 -10.36 -1.25
N ILE A 110 -25.73 -11.44 -1.97
CA ILE A 110 -27.05 -12.05 -1.95
C ILE A 110 -27.42 -12.49 -0.52
N ASN A 111 -26.43 -12.81 0.33
CA ASN A 111 -26.62 -13.35 1.67
C ASN A 111 -26.31 -12.39 2.83
N TYR A 112 -25.89 -11.14 2.59
CA TYR A 112 -25.48 -10.20 3.64
C TYR A 112 -26.60 -9.28 4.11
N SER A 113 -26.52 -8.89 5.39
CA SER A 113 -27.39 -7.87 6.01
C SER A 113 -27.16 -6.48 5.42
N ASN A 114 -28.14 -5.58 5.55
CA ASN A 114 -28.05 -4.20 5.02
C ASN A 114 -26.81 -3.44 5.53
N GLU A 115 -26.39 -3.67 6.79
CA GLU A 115 -25.22 -3.01 7.37
C GLU A 115 -23.90 -3.48 6.74
N GLU A 116 -23.76 -4.78 6.47
CA GLU A 116 -22.58 -5.34 5.84
C GLU A 116 -22.45 -4.84 4.40
N ARG A 117 -23.57 -4.63 3.70
CA ARG A 117 -23.57 -4.02 2.36
C ARG A 117 -22.98 -2.62 2.38
N ILE A 118 -23.43 -1.77 3.32
CA ILE A 118 -22.92 -0.40 3.49
C ILE A 118 -21.42 -0.43 3.80
N ARG A 119 -20.95 -1.36 4.64
CA ARG A 119 -19.51 -1.52 4.94
C ARG A 119 -18.73 -1.89 3.68
N LEU A 120 -19.20 -2.85 2.89
CA LEU A 120 -18.53 -3.29 1.65
C LEU A 120 -18.52 -2.19 0.59
N GLU A 121 -19.61 -1.44 0.44
CA GLU A 121 -19.67 -0.26 -0.43
C GLU A 121 -18.64 0.80 -0.02
N LYS A 122 -18.46 1.02 1.28
CA LYS A 122 -17.43 1.94 1.77
C LYS A 122 -15.99 1.50 1.40
N HIS A 123 -15.72 0.19 1.37
CA HIS A 123 -14.42 -0.37 0.97
C HIS A 123 -14.24 -0.47 -0.56
N THR A 124 -15.31 -0.27 -1.32
CA THR A 124 -15.30 -0.25 -2.78
C THR A 124 -14.56 0.97 -3.30
N ASN A 125 -14.78 2.13 -2.69
CA ASN A 125 -14.25 3.38 -3.24
C ASN A 125 -12.72 3.42 -3.08
N PRO A 126 -11.97 3.70 -4.16
CA PRO A 126 -10.54 3.90 -4.05
C PRO A 126 -10.28 5.18 -3.25
N ILE A 127 -9.28 5.14 -2.37
CA ILE A 127 -9.01 6.19 -1.38
C ILE A 127 -7.62 6.80 -1.49
N MET A 128 -6.75 6.19 -2.29
CA MET A 128 -5.42 6.66 -2.63
C MET A 128 -5.14 6.14 -4.05
N VAL A 129 -5.22 7.01 -5.06
CA VAL A 129 -5.08 6.61 -6.46
C VAL A 129 -3.79 7.19 -7.02
N VAL A 130 -2.92 6.30 -7.47
CA VAL A 130 -1.65 6.64 -8.14
C VAL A 130 -1.63 5.87 -9.46
N LEU A 131 -1.55 6.59 -10.58
CA LEU A 131 -1.76 6.01 -11.89
C LEU A 131 -0.45 5.70 -12.63
N THR A 132 -0.42 4.56 -13.31
CA THR A 132 0.71 4.14 -14.17
C THR A 132 0.95 5.13 -15.32
N LEU A 133 2.19 5.17 -15.78
CA LEU A 133 2.67 6.02 -16.89
C LEU A 133 2.44 5.44 -18.29
N GLY A 134 1.78 4.31 -18.41
CA GLY A 134 1.65 3.57 -19.66
C GLY A 134 0.22 3.22 -19.97
N TYR A 135 -0.06 2.96 -21.25
CA TYR A 135 -1.36 2.47 -21.68
C TYR A 135 -1.51 0.97 -21.37
N PRO A 136 -2.65 0.52 -20.81
CA PRO A 136 -3.73 1.33 -20.22
C PRO A 136 -3.34 1.88 -18.83
N GLU A 137 -3.83 3.07 -18.48
CA GLU A 137 -3.63 3.64 -17.14
C GLU A 137 -4.30 2.74 -16.07
N GLN A 138 -3.58 2.43 -15.01
CA GLN A 138 -4.03 1.58 -13.91
C GLN A 138 -3.66 2.19 -12.56
N ASN A 139 -4.52 1.99 -11.57
CA ASN A 139 -4.25 2.35 -10.18
C ASN A 139 -3.22 1.38 -9.57
N CYS A 140 -2.03 1.87 -9.22
CA CYS A 140 -0.99 1.08 -8.57
C CYS A 140 -1.22 0.84 -7.08
N SER A 141 -2.02 1.70 -6.43
CA SER A 141 -2.33 1.66 -5.00
C SER A 141 -3.71 1.07 -4.70
N TYR A 142 -4.19 0.17 -5.57
CA TYR A 142 -5.53 -0.43 -5.50
C TYR A 142 -5.81 -1.19 -4.19
N ASN A 143 -4.78 -1.73 -3.52
CA ASN A 143 -4.90 -2.44 -2.24
C ASN A 143 -4.94 -1.51 -1.01
N VAL A 144 -4.69 -0.21 -1.17
CA VAL A 144 -4.71 0.73 -0.03
C VAL A 144 -6.13 0.84 0.53
N ASN A 145 -6.26 0.58 1.83
CA ASN A 145 -7.52 0.66 2.56
C ASN A 145 -7.51 1.82 3.56
N TYR A 146 -8.65 2.07 4.22
CA TYR A 146 -8.80 3.23 5.09
C TYR A 146 -7.79 3.25 6.24
N SER A 147 -7.51 2.07 6.82
CA SER A 147 -6.56 1.92 7.91
C SER A 147 -5.12 2.14 7.45
N THR A 148 -4.72 1.51 6.34
CA THR A 148 -3.34 1.63 5.84
C THR A 148 -3.06 3.02 5.31
N ARG A 149 -4.02 3.67 4.63
CA ARG A 149 -3.93 5.09 4.26
C ARG A 149 -3.64 5.96 5.47
N LYS A 150 -4.35 5.76 6.58
CA LYS A 150 -4.16 6.57 7.80
C LYS A 150 -2.75 6.42 8.39
N ILE A 151 -2.20 5.21 8.32
CA ILE A 151 -0.82 4.93 8.74
C ILE A 151 0.17 5.62 7.79
N ILE A 152 -0.01 5.46 6.47
CA ILE A 152 0.86 6.09 5.45
C ILE A 152 0.93 7.60 5.64
N LEU A 153 -0.22 8.26 5.79
CA LEU A 153 -0.27 9.73 5.97
C LEU A 153 0.39 10.16 7.27
N LYS A 154 0.18 9.41 8.36
CA LYS A 154 0.85 9.69 9.64
C LYS A 154 2.37 9.57 9.50
N GLU A 155 2.87 8.61 8.73
CA GLU A 155 4.32 8.48 8.52
C GLU A 155 4.89 9.58 7.63
N PHE A 156 4.14 10.07 6.65
CA PHE A 156 4.53 11.25 5.88
C PHE A 156 4.62 12.50 6.76
N GLU A 157 3.64 12.70 7.64
CA GLU A 157 3.62 13.81 8.62
C GLU A 157 4.79 13.72 9.62
N ASN A 158 5.05 12.52 10.16
CA ASN A 158 6.19 12.27 11.05
C ASN A 158 7.52 12.59 10.35
N GLY A 159 7.67 12.13 9.10
CA GLY A 159 8.87 12.38 8.29
C GLY A 159 9.06 13.86 7.99
N HIS A 160 7.99 14.57 7.62
CA HIS A 160 8.03 16.00 7.34
C HIS A 160 8.42 16.80 8.59
N SER A 161 7.80 16.49 9.73
CA SER A 161 8.09 17.17 11.01
C SER A 161 9.52 16.93 11.50
N SER A 162 10.07 15.73 11.25
CA SER A 162 11.45 15.39 11.65
C SER A 162 12.52 16.07 10.79
N GLY A 163 12.22 16.32 9.51
CA GLY A 163 13.14 16.99 8.58
C GLY A 163 13.23 18.51 8.75
N ILE A 164 12.26 19.13 9.41
CA ILE A 164 12.26 20.58 9.72
C ILE A 164 13.11 20.89 10.97
N ALA A 165 13.44 19.88 11.78
CA ALA A 165 14.14 20.04 13.06
C ALA A 165 15.69 20.01 12.96
N THR A 166 16.25 20.05 11.77
CA THR A 166 17.71 20.09 11.49
C THR A 166 18.08 21.34 10.71
#